data_AF-A0A544TXT4-F1
#
_entry.id   AF-A0A544TXT4-F1
#
_cell.length_a   1.000
_cell.length_b   1.000
_cell.length_c   1.000
_cell.angle_alpha   90.00
_cell.angle_beta   90.00
_cell.angle_gamma   90.00
#
_symmetry.space_group_name_H-M   'P 1'
#
loop_
_entity.id
_entity.type
_entity.pdbx_description
1 polymer ?
#
loop_
_entity_poly.entity_id
_entity_poly.type
_entity_poly.pdbx_seq_one_letter_code
_entity_poly.pdbx_strand_id
1 'polypeptide(L)'
;MRKAPGKNRATSVKAKHHSNLTFRMNVLFFAIFLVFSMLIFRLGYMQIVKGEDYVRDLERKEEVAVNTSVPRGRMYDRYGRILVDNQPENAITYTKMSTTKTKDMLDIAEKLAQLIEQPTKRVTLRDKQDFWMIKN
;
A
#
# COMPACT_ATOMS: atom_id res chain seq x y z
N MET A 1 23.84 91.37 4.49
CA MET A 1 23.32 90.27 5.34
C MET A 1 22.47 89.33 4.51
N ARG A 2 22.88 88.07 4.30
CA ARG A 2 22.01 86.97 3.83
C ARG A 2 22.50 85.67 4.47
N LYS A 3 21.72 85.13 5.41
CA LYS A 3 21.95 83.84 6.09
C LYS A 3 21.18 82.76 5.33
N ALA A 4 21.83 81.65 4.99
CA ALA A 4 21.23 80.47 4.37
C ALA A 4 20.43 79.64 5.40
N PRO A 5 19.33 78.96 5.00
CA PRO A 5 18.52 78.16 5.91
C PRO A 5 19.14 76.78 6.17
N GLY A 6 19.08 76.36 7.43
CA GLY A 6 19.66 75.14 7.98
C GLY A 6 18.99 73.85 7.50
N LYS A 7 19.83 72.81 7.39
CA LYS A 7 19.53 71.47 6.88
C LYS A 7 18.85 70.62 7.96
N ASN A 8 17.59 70.26 7.76
CA ASN A 8 16.83 69.34 8.61
C ASN A 8 17.39 67.91 8.52
N ARG A 9 18.33 67.55 9.41
CA ARG A 9 18.94 66.20 9.50
C ARG A 9 18.20 65.24 10.44
N ALA A 10 17.23 65.71 11.23
CA ALA A 10 16.58 64.91 12.28
C ALA A 10 15.45 63.99 11.80
N THR A 11 14.84 64.23 10.64
CA THR A 11 13.72 63.41 10.11
C THR A 11 14.16 62.12 9.41
N SER A 12 15.44 62.01 9.03
CA SER A 12 15.99 60.85 8.31
C SER A 12 16.24 59.62 9.19
N VAL A 13 16.62 59.80 10.45
CA VAL A 13 17.04 58.68 11.33
C VAL A 13 15.84 57.87 11.83
N LYS A 14 14.73 58.52 12.18
CA LYS A 14 13.49 57.84 12.61
C LYS A 14 12.84 57.03 11.47
N ALA A 15 12.81 57.56 10.25
CA ALA A 15 12.29 56.85 9.07
C ALA A 15 13.13 55.59 8.74
N LYS A 16 14.46 55.67 8.91
CA LYS A 16 15.38 54.54 8.71
C LYS A 16 15.18 53.42 9.74
N HIS A 17 14.82 53.75 10.98
CA HIS A 17 14.56 52.73 12.00
C HIS A 17 13.23 51.99 11.77
N HIS A 18 12.20 52.70 11.32
CA HIS A 18 10.89 52.11 10.99
C HIS A 18 10.97 51.18 9.76
N SER A 19 11.75 51.54 8.74
CA SER A 19 11.91 50.69 7.54
C SER A 19 12.61 49.36 7.83
N ASN A 20 13.57 49.35 8.77
CA ASN A 20 14.24 48.13 9.20
C ASN A 20 13.31 47.20 10.00
N LEU A 21 12.39 47.77 10.79
CA LEU A 21 11.41 47.00 11.55
C LEU A 21 10.40 46.33 10.61
N THR A 22 9.86 47.06 9.64
CA THR A 22 8.93 46.51 8.62
C THR A 22 9.61 45.45 7.75
N PHE A 23 10.89 45.65 7.38
CA PHE A 23 11.64 44.66 6.61
C PHE A 23 11.85 43.36 7.39
N ARG A 24 12.26 43.42 8.67
CA ARG A 24 12.42 42.23 9.52
C ARG A 24 11.11 41.48 9.72
N MET A 25 10.00 42.20 9.90
CA MET A 25 8.67 41.60 10.02
C MET A 25 8.21 40.92 8.72
N ASN A 26 8.45 41.52 7.56
CA ASN A 26 8.13 40.88 6.27
C ASN A 26 9.01 39.65 6.00
N VAL A 27 10.30 39.69 6.35
CA VAL A 27 11.18 38.52 6.23
C VAL A 27 10.70 37.39 7.14
N LEU A 28 10.30 37.69 8.38
CA LEU A 28 9.77 36.70 9.31
C LEU A 28 8.45 36.10 8.79
N PHE A 29 7.54 36.93 8.29
CA PHE A 29 6.28 36.47 7.72
C PHE A 29 6.50 35.58 6.49
N PHE A 30 7.43 35.95 5.61
CA PHE A 30 7.77 35.14 4.44
C PHE A 30 8.40 33.80 4.84
N ALA A 31 9.28 33.78 5.84
CA ALA A 31 9.88 32.54 6.35
C ALA A 31 8.81 31.59 6.91
N ILE A 32 7.87 32.11 7.70
CA ILE A 32 6.74 31.34 8.24
C ILE A 32 5.88 30.79 7.10
N PHE A 33 5.53 31.63 6.12
CA PHE A 33 4.77 31.21 4.95
C PHE A 33 5.47 30.07 4.19
N LEU A 34 6.79 30.13 4.02
CA LEU A 34 7.58 29.11 3.33
C LEU A 34 7.55 27.77 4.06
N VAL A 35 7.66 27.78 5.40
CA VAL A 35 7.55 26.57 6.22
C VAL A 35 6.15 25.96 6.11
N PHE A 36 5.09 26.78 6.20
CA PHE A 36 3.73 26.28 6.05
C PHE A 36 3.44 25.75 4.65
N SER A 37 3.94 26.43 3.62
CA SER A 37 3.83 25.97 2.23
C SER A 37 4.48 24.59 2.06
N MET A 38 5.69 24.39 2.60
CA MET A 38 6.38 23.11 2.58
C MET A 38 5.57 22.00 3.28
N LEU A 39 4.95 22.29 4.44
CA LEU A 39 4.11 21.33 5.15
C LEU A 39 2.85 20.94 4.36
N ILE A 40 2.18 21.92 3.73
CA ILE A 40 0.98 21.67 2.90
C ILE A 40 1.35 20.78 1.70
N PHE A 41 2.43 21.10 0.98
CA PHE A 41 2.90 20.27 -0.13
C PHE A 41 3.31 18.86 0.33
N ARG A 42 3.96 18.73 1.48
CA ARG A 42 4.32 17.42 2.04
C ARG A 42 3.10 16.57 2.35
N LEU A 43 2.06 17.18 2.93
CA LEU A 43 0.81 16.51 3.26
C LEU A 43 0.07 16.06 1.99
N GLY A 44 -0.03 16.96 1.00
CA GLY A 44 -0.63 16.66 -0.31
C GLY A 44 0.10 15.53 -1.04
N TYR A 45 1.43 15.51 -1.00
CA TYR A 45 2.21 14.39 -1.54
C TYR A 45 1.92 13.07 -0.83
N MET A 46 1.83 13.09 0.51
CA MET A 46 1.52 11.88 1.27
C MET A 46 0.12 11.32 0.97
N GLN A 47 -0.85 12.21 0.76
CA GLN A 47 -2.26 11.84 0.52
C GLN A 47 -2.53 11.45 -0.93
N ILE A 48 -2.03 12.21 -1.92
CA ILE A 48 -2.37 12.00 -3.35
C ILE A 48 -1.42 10.99 -4.00
N VAL A 49 -0.11 11.08 -3.73
CA VAL A 49 0.88 10.23 -4.42
C VAL A 49 1.09 8.91 -3.70
N LYS A 50 1.22 8.96 -2.37
CA LYS A 50 1.45 7.75 -1.56
C LYS A 50 0.21 7.20 -0.88
N GLY A 51 -0.95 7.84 -1.04
CA GLY A 51 -2.20 7.40 -0.39
C GLY A 51 -2.58 5.98 -0.79
N GLU A 52 -2.58 5.69 -2.10
CA GLU A 52 -2.91 4.36 -2.62
C GLU A 52 -1.93 3.28 -2.14
N ASP A 53 -0.63 3.60 -2.05
CA ASP A 53 0.38 2.69 -1.54
C ASP A 53 0.17 2.36 -0.06
N TYR A 54 -0.15 3.36 0.78
CA TYR A 54 -0.43 3.13 2.19
C TYR A 54 -1.74 2.37 2.41
N VAL A 55 -2.77 2.62 1.60
CA VAL A 55 -4.02 1.84 1.65
C VAL A 55 -3.76 0.39 1.27
N ARG A 56 -3.03 0.15 0.18
CA ARG A 56 -2.70 -1.20 -0.27
C ARG A 56 -1.78 -1.95 0.70
N ASP A 57 -0.87 -1.23 1.37
CA ASP A 57 -0.03 -1.81 2.40
C ASP A 57 -0.81 -2.07 3.70
N LEU A 58 -1.81 -1.26 4.03
CA LEU A 58 -2.76 -1.54 5.11
C LEU A 58 -3.62 -2.75 4.78
N GLU A 59 -4.19 -2.86 3.58
CA GLU A 59 -4.96 -4.04 3.15
C GLU A 59 -4.13 -5.34 3.16
N ARG A 60 -2.82 -5.24 2.92
CA ARG A 60 -1.90 -6.39 3.05
C ARG A 60 -1.47 -6.69 4.48
N LYS A 61 -1.48 -5.70 5.37
CA LYS A 61 -1.03 -5.79 6.78
C LYS A 61 -2.15 -5.91 7.78
N GLU A 62 -3.40 -5.64 7.39
CA GLU A 62 -4.57 -6.20 8.04
C GLU A 62 -4.40 -7.71 7.85
N GLU A 63 -3.66 -8.31 8.78
CA GLU A 63 -3.70 -9.74 9.03
C GLU A 63 -5.18 -10.03 9.16
N VAL A 64 -5.77 -10.54 8.08
CA VAL A 64 -7.06 -11.23 8.13
C VAL A 64 -6.88 -12.17 9.29
N ALA A 65 -7.53 -11.85 10.41
CA ALA A 65 -7.37 -12.61 11.64
C ALA A 65 -7.61 -14.05 11.23
N VAL A 66 -6.52 -14.82 11.12
CA VAL A 66 -6.61 -16.21 10.70
C VAL A 66 -7.23 -16.83 11.92
N ASN A 67 -8.56 -16.91 11.92
CA ASN A 67 -9.30 -17.78 12.80
C ASN A 67 -8.74 -19.15 12.48
N THR A 68 -7.70 -19.54 13.21
CA THR A 68 -7.17 -20.89 13.16
C THR A 68 -8.33 -21.73 13.64
N SER A 69 -9.05 -22.33 12.69
CA SER A 69 -10.18 -23.18 12.97
C SER A 69 -9.69 -24.25 13.93
N VAL A 70 -10.20 -24.21 15.16
CA VAL A 70 -9.83 -25.21 16.15
C VAL A 70 -10.35 -26.57 15.67
N PRO A 71 -9.62 -27.67 15.91
CA PRO A 71 -10.10 -28.99 15.53
C PRO A 71 -11.46 -29.28 16.19
N ARG A 72 -12.38 -29.89 15.44
CA ARG A 72 -13.65 -30.37 16.01
C ARG A 72 -13.39 -31.56 16.93
N GLY A 73 -14.27 -31.77 17.90
CA GLY A 73 -14.21 -32.95 18.76
C GLY A 73 -14.39 -34.24 17.97
N ARG A 74 -13.64 -35.28 18.35
CA ARG A 74 -13.77 -36.64 17.81
C ARG A 74 -15.11 -37.25 18.20
N MET A 75 -15.76 -37.95 17.27
CA MET A 75 -17.02 -38.65 17.54
C MET A 75 -16.75 -40.15 17.71
N TYR A 76 -17.36 -40.76 18.74
CA TYR A 76 -17.19 -42.17 19.07
C TYR A 76 -18.51 -42.93 18.98
N ASP A 77 -18.44 -44.21 18.62
CA ASP A 77 -19.54 -45.17 18.80
C ASP A 77 -19.67 -45.58 20.28
N ARG A 78 -20.76 -46.27 20.64
CA ARG A 78 -21.03 -46.82 21.99
C ARG A 78 -19.92 -47.70 22.55
N TYR A 79 -19.10 -48.30 21.69
CA TYR A 79 -17.95 -49.12 22.06
C TYR A 79 -16.63 -48.32 22.16
N GLY A 80 -16.68 -46.98 22.10
CA GLY A 80 -15.49 -46.12 22.19
C GLY A 80 -14.61 -46.09 20.94
N ARG A 81 -15.13 -46.53 19.78
CA ARG A 81 -14.41 -46.50 18.49
C ARG A 81 -14.59 -45.16 17.81
N ILE A 82 -13.52 -44.55 17.29
CA ILE A 82 -13.58 -43.28 16.57
C ILE A 82 -14.32 -43.49 15.23
N LEU A 83 -15.37 -42.73 14.99
CA LEU A 83 -16.12 -42.69 13.73
C LEU A 83 -15.77 -41.46 12.88
N VAL A 84 -15.47 -40.33 13.54
CA VAL A 84 -15.11 -39.07 12.88
C VAL A 84 -13.94 -38.45 13.62
N ASP A 85 -12.89 -38.13 12.88
CA ASP A 85 -11.70 -37.43 13.34
C ASP A 85 -11.38 -36.26 12.41
N ASN A 86 -10.57 -35.32 12.89
CA ASN A 86 -10.08 -34.21 12.11
C ASN A 86 -8.62 -34.48 11.71
N GLN A 87 -8.35 -34.45 10.41
CA GLN A 87 -6.99 -34.47 9.88
C GLN A 87 -6.69 -33.10 9.27
N PRO A 88 -5.60 -32.42 9.69
CA PRO A 88 -5.20 -31.17 9.08
C PRO A 88 -4.69 -31.45 7.66
N GLU A 89 -5.28 -30.80 6.67
CA GLU A 89 -4.92 -30.94 5.27
C GLU A 89 -4.50 -29.57 4.71
N ASN A 90 -3.41 -29.57 3.94
CA ASN A 90 -2.93 -28.36 3.27
C ASN A 90 -3.78 -28.10 2.03
N ALA A 91 -4.41 -26.91 1.96
CA ALA A 91 -5.20 -26.50 0.81
C ALA A 91 -4.41 -25.53 -0.07
N ILE A 92 -4.18 -25.91 -1.33
CA ILE A 92 -3.57 -25.03 -2.34
C ILE A 92 -4.68 -24.45 -3.21
N THR A 93 -4.84 -23.13 -3.19
CA THR A 93 -5.87 -22.41 -3.93
C THR A 93 -5.25 -21.59 -5.05
N TYR A 94 -5.82 -21.69 -6.26
CA TYR A 94 -5.42 -20.88 -7.41
C TYR A 94 -6.53 -19.88 -7.77
N THR A 95 -6.20 -18.59 -7.76
CA THR A 95 -7.12 -17.51 -8.13
C THR A 95 -6.66 -16.86 -9.43
N LYS A 96 -7.42 -17.05 -10.51
CA LYS A 96 -7.16 -16.43 -11.80
C LYS A 96 -7.60 -14.97 -11.80
N MET A 97 -6.76 -14.05 -12.29
CA MET A 97 -7.15 -12.67 -12.56
C MET A 97 -7.71 -12.53 -13.98
N SER A 98 -8.57 -11.54 -14.23
CA SER A 98 -9.17 -11.31 -15.55
C SER A 98 -8.14 -11.10 -16.67
N THR A 99 -6.94 -10.63 -16.35
CA THR A 99 -5.82 -10.40 -17.27
C THR A 99 -4.95 -11.63 -17.53
N THR A 100 -5.16 -12.73 -16.80
CA THR A 100 -4.29 -13.91 -16.86
C THR A 100 -4.50 -14.69 -18.16
N LYS A 101 -3.43 -14.89 -18.93
CA LYS A 101 -3.46 -15.65 -20.20
C LYS A 101 -3.32 -17.15 -19.95
N THR A 102 -3.83 -17.97 -20.87
CA THR A 102 -3.75 -19.44 -20.80
C THR A 102 -2.31 -19.95 -20.75
N LYS A 103 -1.38 -19.29 -21.45
CA LYS A 103 0.05 -19.64 -21.43
C LYS A 103 0.64 -19.50 -20.02
N ASP A 104 0.37 -18.38 -19.35
CA ASP A 104 0.89 -18.13 -18.00
C ASP A 104 0.35 -19.16 -17.00
N MET A 105 -0.91 -19.59 -17.17
CA MET A 105 -1.50 -20.66 -16.35
C MET A 105 -0.81 -22.00 -16.56
N LEU A 106 -0.44 -22.33 -17.79
CA LEU A 106 0.27 -23.56 -18.11
C LEU A 106 1.68 -23.56 -17.49
N ASP A 107 2.41 -22.45 -17.62
CA ASP A 107 3.75 -22.30 -17.02
C ASP A 107 3.71 -22.46 -15.49
N ILE A 108 2.67 -21.93 -14.84
CA ILE A 108 2.46 -22.10 -13.40
C ILE A 108 2.12 -23.57 -13.07
N ALA A 109 1.25 -24.20 -13.86
CA ALA A 109 0.87 -25.60 -13.65
C ALA A 109 2.06 -26.55 -13.80
N GLU A 110 2.96 -26.31 -14.77
CA GLU A 110 4.19 -27.11 -14.94
C GLU A 110 5.13 -26.99 -13.73
N LYS A 111 5.28 -25.79 -13.17
CA LYS A 111 6.05 -25.57 -11.94
C LYS A 111 5.40 -26.28 -10.75
N LEU A 112 4.07 -26.19 -10.61
CA LEU A 112 3.34 -26.86 -9.54
C LEU A 112 3.45 -28.38 -9.65
N ALA A 113 3.39 -28.94 -10.86
CA ALA A 113 3.50 -30.39 -11.08
C ALA A 113 4.84 -30.98 -10.60
N GLN A 114 5.90 -30.16 -10.45
CA GLN A 114 7.18 -30.59 -9.86
C GLN A 114 7.16 -30.62 -8.33
N LEU A 115 6.24 -29.88 -7.71
CA LEU A 115 6.16 -29.67 -6.26
C LEU A 115 5.05 -30.49 -5.60
N ILE A 116 3.98 -30.82 -6.34
CA ILE A 116 2.80 -31.51 -5.83
C ILE A 116 2.41 -32.71 -6.69
N GLU A 117 1.98 -33.78 -6.04
CA GLU A 117 1.39 -34.94 -6.71
C GLU A 117 -0.13 -34.80 -6.75
N GLN A 118 -0.73 -34.92 -7.95
CA GLN A 118 -2.17 -34.79 -8.13
C GLN A 118 -2.75 -36.03 -8.83
N PRO A 119 -3.78 -36.69 -8.25
CA PRO A 119 -4.40 -37.85 -8.88
C PRO A 119 -5.15 -37.46 -10.17
N THR A 120 -4.93 -38.22 -11.23
CA THR A 120 -5.49 -37.95 -12.58
C THR A 120 -6.92 -38.45 -12.76
N LYS A 121 -7.53 -39.08 -11.75
CA LYS A 121 -8.89 -39.65 -11.80
C LYS A 121 -9.98 -38.64 -12.19
N ARG A 122 -9.77 -37.35 -11.92
CA ARG A 122 -10.72 -36.27 -12.23
C ARG A 122 -10.60 -35.73 -13.65
N VAL A 123 -9.55 -36.09 -14.39
CA VAL A 123 -9.27 -35.56 -15.74
C VAL A 123 -10.16 -36.25 -16.77
N THR A 124 -10.98 -35.47 -17.47
CA THR A 124 -11.91 -35.99 -18.48
C THR A 124 -11.22 -36.20 -19.84
N LEU A 125 -11.89 -36.91 -20.75
CA LEU A 125 -11.37 -37.10 -22.12
C LEU A 125 -11.21 -35.76 -22.85
N ARG A 126 -12.15 -34.84 -22.65
CA ARG A 126 -12.12 -33.51 -23.27
C ARG A 126 -10.94 -32.68 -22.77
N ASP A 127 -10.64 -32.71 -21.48
CA ASP A 127 -9.48 -32.01 -20.92
C ASP A 127 -8.17 -32.46 -21.58
N LYS A 128 -8.05 -33.76 -21.90
CA LYS A 128 -6.87 -34.30 -22.61
C LYS A 128 -6.77 -33.79 -24.05
N GLN A 129 -7.90 -33.69 -24.75
CA GLN A 129 -7.95 -33.17 -26.11
C GLN A 129 -7.63 -31.67 -26.13
N ASP A 130 -8.24 -30.90 -25.22
CA ASP A 130 -8.00 -29.46 -25.07
C ASP A 130 -6.54 -29.18 -24.70
N PHE A 131 -5.97 -29.96 -23.79
CA PHE A 131 -4.55 -29.89 -23.45
C PHE A 131 -3.65 -30.21 -24.66
N TRP A 132 -4.00 -31.20 -25.47
CA TRP A 132 -3.25 -31.56 -26.67
C TRP A 132 -3.28 -30.45 -27.73
N MET A 133 -4.43 -29.79 -27.92
CA MET A 133 -4.59 -28.64 -28.84
C MET A 133 -3.84 -27.39 -28.38
N ILE A 134 -3.62 -27.22 -27.08
CA ILE A 134 -2.83 -26.07 -26.56
C ILE A 134 -1.33 -26.30 -26.78
N LYS A 135 -0.88 -27.56 -26.79
CA LYS A 135 0.53 -27.92 -26.87
C LYS A 135 1.07 -28.05 -28.30
N ASN A 136 0.21 -28.33 -29.29
CA ASN A 136 0.57 -28.48 -30.71
C ASN A 136 -0.06 -27.37 -31.54
#